data_AF-A0A7G7MK32-F1
#
_entry.id   AF-A0A7G7MK32-F1
#
_cell.length_a   1.000
_cell.length_b   1.000
_cell.length_c   1.000
_cell.angle_alpha   90.00
_cell.angle_beta   90.00
_cell.angle_gamma   90.00
#
_symmetry.space_group_name_H-M   'P 1'
#
loop_
_entity.id
_entity.type
_entity.pdbx_description
1 polymer ?
#
loop_
_entity_poly.entity_id
_entity_poly.type
_entity_poly.pdbx_seq_one_letter_code
_entity_poly.pdbx_strand_id
1 'polypeptide(L)'
;MTGPTAPADVPVTLSALIRSRMVEHGWSYTDLENRSGHALTRGRWQQLGSGTPQKRFPDPASLSVIATVLDVDVTTVVLAAARAVGLDVRTQGSALAALLPEGTERLPDVMRDAILTLIRAAVADVAQDGPAAAARRPDAVVDWPKSAAPSRRRHDGPTDERRADSR
;
A
#
# COMPACT_ATOMS: atom_id res chain seq x y z
N MET A 1 6.98 26.31 5.31
CA MET A 1 6.92 25.08 6.12
C MET A 1 6.69 23.92 5.16
N THR A 2 7.78 23.31 4.72
CA THR A 2 7.78 22.19 3.76
C THR A 2 7.46 20.92 4.54
N GLY A 3 6.39 20.21 4.18
CA GLY A 3 6.01 18.96 4.85
C GLY A 3 7.11 17.90 4.75
N PRO A 4 7.13 16.89 5.63
CA PRO A 4 8.08 15.80 5.53
C PRO A 4 7.79 15.03 4.24
N THR A 5 8.68 15.19 3.26
CA THR A 5 8.77 14.29 2.11
C THR A 5 8.92 12.88 2.68
N ALA A 6 7.88 12.05 2.54
CA ALA A 6 7.97 10.64 2.86
C ALA A 6 9.25 10.09 2.21
N PRO A 7 10.09 9.33 2.93
CA PRO A 7 11.26 8.74 2.30
C PRO A 7 10.75 7.93 1.12
N ALA A 8 11.25 8.24 -0.08
CA ALA A 8 11.04 7.39 -1.24
C ALA A 8 11.34 5.95 -0.76
N ASP A 9 10.36 5.06 -0.87
CA ASP A 9 10.49 3.66 -0.49
C ASP A 9 11.58 3.07 -1.38
N VAL A 10 12.85 3.19 -0.94
CA VAL A 10 14.00 2.73 -1.72
C VAL A 10 13.80 1.23 -1.85
N PRO A 11 13.54 0.73 -3.06
CA PRO A 11 13.17 -0.66 -3.23
C PRO A 11 14.33 -1.51 -2.71
N VAL A 12 14.06 -2.24 -1.62
CA VAL A 12 15.09 -3.01 -0.93
C VAL A 12 15.56 -4.12 -1.87
N THR A 13 16.78 -3.95 -2.39
CA THR A 13 17.45 -4.93 -3.25
C THR A 13 18.18 -5.97 -2.42
N LEU A 14 18.44 -7.14 -3.00
CA LEU A 14 19.16 -8.22 -2.30
C LEU A 14 20.56 -7.76 -1.83
N SER A 15 21.22 -6.93 -2.63
CA SER A 15 22.53 -6.37 -2.28
C SER A 15 22.47 -5.39 -1.10
N ALA A 16 21.37 -4.65 -0.96
CA ALA A 16 21.14 -3.75 0.16
C ALA A 16 20.85 -4.52 1.44
N LEU A 17 20.04 -5.59 1.37
CA LEU A 17 19.78 -6.49 2.52
C LEU A 17 21.08 -7.11 3.05
N ILE A 18 21.88 -7.69 2.16
CA ILE A 18 23.14 -8.34 2.54
C ILE A 18 24.08 -7.33 3.19
N ARG A 19 24.27 -6.16 2.57
CA ARG A 19 25.15 -5.10 3.12
C ARG A 19 24.65 -4.56 4.46
N SER A 20 23.34 -4.35 4.60
CA SER A 20 22.75 -3.86 5.85
C SER A 20 23.04 -4.83 6.99
N ARG A 21 22.79 -6.13 6.80
CA ARG A 21 23.07 -7.16 7.82
C ARG A 21 24.56 -7.30 8.11
N MET A 22 25.42 -7.21 7.08
CA MET A 22 26.87 -7.22 7.27
C MET A 22 27.35 -6.04 8.13
N VAL A 23 26.82 -4.84 7.92
CA VAL A 23 27.17 -3.66 8.71
C VAL A 23 26.65 -3.78 10.14
N GLU A 24 25.40 -4.23 10.32
CA GLU A 24 24.76 -4.40 11.63
C GLU A 24 25.51 -5.38 12.54
N HIS A 25 25.99 -6.50 11.97
CA HIS A 25 26.65 -7.55 12.73
C HIS A 25 28.18 -7.58 12.58
N GLY A 26 28.75 -6.68 11.78
CA GLY A 26 30.19 -6.68 11.47
C GLY A 26 30.67 -7.90 10.69
N TRP A 27 29.79 -8.54 9.90
CA TRP A 27 30.12 -9.76 9.15
C TRP A 27 30.89 -9.48 7.87
N SER A 28 31.81 -10.39 7.55
CA SER A 28 32.43 -10.51 6.25
C SER A 28 31.70 -11.53 5.36
N TYR A 29 31.99 -11.54 4.06
CA TYR A 29 31.45 -12.56 3.16
C TYR A 29 31.90 -13.99 3.52
N THR A 30 33.05 -14.14 4.18
CA THR A 30 33.50 -15.43 4.72
C THR A 30 32.60 -15.87 5.88
N ASP A 31 32.15 -14.94 6.73
CA ASP A 31 31.26 -15.25 7.84
C ASP A 31 29.88 -15.71 7.34
N LEU A 32 29.38 -15.09 6.27
CA LEU A 32 28.14 -15.52 5.60
C LEU A 32 28.25 -16.94 5.03
N GLU A 33 29.38 -17.28 4.42
CA GLU A 33 29.64 -18.64 3.95
C GLU A 33 29.63 -19.65 5.11
N ASN A 34 30.37 -19.37 6.18
CA ASN A 34 30.42 -20.23 7.37
C ASN A 34 29.04 -20.40 7.99
N ARG A 35 28.26 -19.32 8.10
CA ARG A 35 26.91 -19.32 8.66
C ARG A 35 25.90 -20.04 7.78
N SER A 36 26.15 -20.10 6.47
CA SER A 36 25.37 -20.91 5.53
C SER A 36 25.72 -22.40 5.57
N GLY A 37 26.70 -22.82 6.38
CA GLY A 37 27.21 -24.19 6.36
C GLY A 37 27.85 -24.55 5.01
N HIS A 38 28.47 -23.58 4.35
CA HIS A 38 29.00 -23.70 2.97
C HIS A 38 27.97 -24.01 1.88
N ALA A 39 26.66 -23.87 2.16
CA ALA A 39 25.63 -23.99 1.14
C ALA A 39 25.75 -22.91 0.05
N LEU A 40 26.27 -21.73 0.41
CA LEU A 40 26.62 -20.67 -0.51
C LEU A 40 28.08 -20.25 -0.32
N THR A 41 28.85 -20.29 -1.41
CA THR A 41 30.27 -19.91 -1.39
C THR A 41 30.44 -18.41 -1.17
N ARG A 42 31.58 -17.98 -0.61
CA ARG A 42 31.95 -16.57 -0.51
C ARG A 42 31.81 -15.82 -1.84
N GLY A 43 32.22 -16.44 -2.95
CA GLY A 43 32.10 -15.83 -4.29
C GLY A 43 30.65 -15.54 -4.66
N ARG A 44 29.73 -16.45 -4.31
CA ARG A 44 28.29 -16.25 -4.52
C ARG A 44 27.75 -15.14 -3.63
N TRP A 45 28.13 -15.09 -2.36
CA TRP A 45 27.75 -14.01 -1.45
C TRP A 45 28.23 -12.64 -1.92
N GLN A 46 29.48 -12.56 -2.38
CA GLN A 46 30.04 -11.34 -2.94
C GLN A 46 29.33 -10.91 -4.22
N GLN A 47 28.97 -11.85 -5.10
CA GLN A 47 28.19 -11.58 -6.31
C GLN A 47 26.79 -11.01 -5.98
N LEU A 48 26.15 -11.52 -4.92
CA LEU A 48 24.83 -11.03 -4.49
C LEU A 48 24.93 -9.68 -3.76
N GLY A 49 26.00 -9.47 -2.99
CA GLY A 49 26.25 -8.26 -2.21
C GLY A 49 26.80 -7.07 -3.01
N SER A 50 27.45 -7.30 -4.14
CA SER A 50 28.10 -6.25 -4.96
C SER A 50 27.11 -5.25 -5.57
N GLY A 51 25.84 -5.64 -5.72
CA GLY A 51 24.83 -4.84 -6.43
C GLY A 51 24.94 -4.92 -7.96
N THR A 52 25.76 -5.83 -8.49
CA THR A 52 25.73 -6.12 -9.93
C THR A 52 24.39 -6.76 -10.32
N PRO A 53 23.75 -6.33 -11.43
CA PRO A 53 22.51 -6.93 -11.91
C PRO A 53 22.65 -8.45 -12.06
N GLN A 54 21.73 -9.20 -11.48
CA GLN A 54 21.75 -10.65 -11.57
C GLN A 54 21.13 -11.08 -12.91
N LYS A 55 21.87 -11.86 -13.70
CA LYS A 55 21.36 -12.42 -14.96
C LYS A 55 20.33 -13.53 -14.75
N ARG A 56 20.38 -14.20 -13.60
CA ARG A 56 19.51 -15.33 -13.26
C ARG A 56 18.96 -15.15 -11.85
N PHE A 57 17.70 -15.52 -11.70
CA PHE A 57 17.06 -15.61 -10.41
C PHE A 57 17.71 -16.73 -9.58
N PRO A 58 18.01 -16.51 -8.28
CA PRO A 58 18.52 -17.56 -7.41
C PRO A 58 17.53 -18.73 -7.31
N ASP A 59 18.04 -19.95 -7.17
CA ASP A 59 17.18 -21.11 -6.96
C ASP A 59 16.49 -21.07 -5.58
N PRO A 60 15.36 -21.78 -5.40
CA PRO A 60 14.60 -21.75 -4.14
C PRO A 60 15.40 -22.19 -2.90
N ALA A 61 16.35 -23.12 -3.04
CA ALA A 61 17.18 -23.56 -1.94
C ALA A 61 18.13 -22.44 -1.51
N SER A 62 18.78 -21.77 -2.47
CA SER A 62 19.59 -20.58 -2.21
C SER A 62 18.80 -19.47 -1.51
N LEU A 63 17.56 -19.20 -1.93
CA LEU A 63 16.72 -18.16 -1.30
C LEU A 63 16.42 -18.49 0.17
N SER A 64 16.14 -19.76 0.47
CA SER A 64 15.89 -20.23 1.83
C SER A 64 17.13 -20.10 2.70
N VAL A 65 18.31 -20.50 2.19
CA VAL A 65 19.59 -20.34 2.89
C VAL A 65 19.86 -18.86 3.15
N ILE A 66 19.62 -17.98 2.18
CA ILE A 66 19.82 -16.54 2.34
C ILE A 66 18.90 -15.98 3.42
N ALA A 67 17.63 -16.37 3.44
CA ALA A 67 16.67 -15.95 4.45
C ALA A 67 17.11 -16.37 5.85
N THR A 68 17.54 -17.62 6.02
CA THR A 68 18.05 -18.13 7.29
C THR A 68 19.33 -17.43 7.75
N VAL A 69 20.30 -17.23 6.86
CA VAL A 69 21.58 -16.60 7.20
C VAL A 69 21.43 -15.13 7.56
N LEU A 70 20.56 -14.41 6.84
CA LEU A 70 20.33 -12.98 7.04
C LEU A 70 19.27 -12.70 8.13
N ASP A 71 18.66 -13.73 8.72
CA ASP A 71 17.58 -13.64 9.69
C ASP A 71 16.47 -12.69 9.19
N VAL A 72 15.92 -13.00 8.01
CA VAL A 72 14.82 -12.27 7.39
C VAL A 72 13.82 -13.25 6.79
N ASP A 73 12.58 -12.77 6.61
CA ASP A 73 11.54 -13.56 5.96
C ASP A 73 11.90 -13.90 4.49
N VAL A 74 11.58 -15.13 4.08
CA VAL A 74 11.91 -15.63 2.72
C VAL A 74 11.21 -14.81 1.63
N THR A 75 10.00 -14.30 1.87
CA THR A 75 9.30 -13.42 0.93
C THR A 75 10.08 -12.13 0.72
N THR A 76 10.67 -11.57 1.78
CA THR A 76 11.53 -10.38 1.66
C THR A 76 12.72 -10.66 0.74
N VAL A 77 13.37 -11.82 0.88
CA VAL A 77 14.49 -12.22 0.03
C VAL A 77 14.05 -12.42 -1.43
N VAL A 78 12.92 -13.09 -1.65
CA VAL A 78 12.35 -13.33 -2.99
C VAL A 78 12.06 -12.01 -3.70
N LEU A 79 11.39 -11.07 -3.04
CA LEU A 79 11.06 -9.77 -3.62
C LEU A 79 12.34 -8.95 -3.90
N ALA A 80 13.32 -9.01 -3.01
CA ALA A 80 14.61 -8.35 -3.19
C ALA A 80 15.45 -8.98 -4.31
N ALA A 81 15.37 -10.31 -4.50
CA ALA A 81 15.99 -11.03 -5.61
C ALA A 81 15.30 -10.72 -6.95
N ALA A 82 13.98 -10.57 -6.95
CA ALA A 82 13.20 -10.19 -8.12
C ALA A 82 13.60 -8.78 -8.61
N ARG A 83 13.78 -7.84 -7.68
CA ARG A 83 14.35 -6.51 -7.99
C ARG A 83 15.77 -6.60 -8.53
N ALA A 84 16.61 -7.49 -7.97
CA ALA A 84 17.99 -7.65 -8.40
C ALA A 84 18.15 -8.22 -9.82
N VAL A 85 17.14 -8.93 -10.34
CA VAL A 85 17.07 -9.36 -11.76
C VAL A 85 16.36 -8.33 -12.65
N GLY A 86 15.92 -7.19 -12.10
CA GLY A 86 15.32 -6.08 -12.85
C GLY A 86 13.79 -6.08 -12.91
N LEU A 87 13.10 -6.87 -12.09
CA LEU A 87 11.64 -6.81 -12.00
C LEU A 87 11.21 -5.60 -11.16
N ASP A 88 10.25 -4.80 -11.65
CA ASP A 88 9.61 -3.74 -10.88
C ASP A 88 8.63 -4.36 -9.87
N VAL A 89 9.14 -4.67 -8.68
CA VAL A 89 8.36 -5.26 -7.59
C VAL A 89 7.80 -4.17 -6.71
N ARG A 90 6.50 -3.88 -6.88
CA ARG A 90 5.76 -2.94 -6.05
C ARG A 90 5.15 -3.67 -4.86
N THR A 91 5.64 -3.37 -3.66
CA THR A 91 5.14 -3.92 -2.39
C THR A 91 3.89 -3.21 -1.89
N GLN A 92 3.59 -2.02 -2.43
CA GLN A 92 2.42 -1.25 -2.02
C GLN A 92 1.16 -1.71 -2.76
N GLY A 93 0.22 -2.25 -1.99
CA GLY A 93 -1.19 -1.98 -2.26
C GLY A 93 -1.41 -0.46 -2.32
N SER A 94 -2.43 -0.02 -3.04
CA SER A 94 -2.74 1.42 -3.10
C SER A 94 -2.92 2.00 -1.69
N ALA A 95 -2.73 3.31 -1.50
CA ALA A 95 -3.05 3.96 -0.23
C ALA A 95 -4.50 3.66 0.22
N LEU A 96 -5.40 3.47 -0.75
CA LEU A 96 -6.76 2.99 -0.52
C LEU A 96 -6.79 1.57 0.08
N ALA A 97 -5.98 0.64 -0.43
CA ALA A 97 -5.90 -0.72 0.12
C ALA A 97 -5.44 -0.72 1.59
N ALA A 98 -4.56 0.21 1.98
CA ALA A 98 -4.12 0.37 3.36
C ALA A 98 -5.21 0.95 4.29
N LEU A 99 -6.25 1.58 3.75
CA LEU A 99 -7.40 2.10 4.49
C LEU A 99 -8.53 1.08 4.63
N LEU A 100 -8.45 -0.06 3.93
CA LEU A 100 -9.48 -1.08 4.02
C LEU A 100 -9.42 -1.75 5.40
N PRO A 101 -10.56 -1.89 6.10
CA PRO A 101 -10.61 -2.58 7.37
C PRO A 101 -10.20 -4.06 7.24
N GLU A 102 -9.71 -4.63 8.35
CA GLU A 102 -9.59 -6.08 8.48
C GLU A 102 -10.96 -6.74 8.26
N GLY A 103 -11.01 -7.91 7.60
CA GLY A 103 -12.28 -8.57 7.28
C GLY A 103 -12.82 -8.26 5.87
N THR A 104 -12.23 -7.32 5.14
CA THR A 104 -12.64 -6.97 3.76
C THR A 104 -12.56 -8.17 2.80
N GLU A 105 -11.71 -9.15 3.10
CA GLU A 105 -11.61 -10.41 2.37
C GLU A 105 -12.89 -11.26 2.43
N ARG A 106 -13.74 -11.06 3.45
CA ARG A 106 -14.99 -11.80 3.66
C ARG A 106 -16.19 -11.21 2.91
N LEU A 107 -16.00 -10.10 2.18
CA LEU A 107 -17.07 -9.50 1.41
C LEU A 107 -17.60 -10.49 0.36
N PRO A 108 -18.93 -10.60 0.20
CA PRO A 108 -19.53 -11.35 -0.90
C PRO A 108 -19.05 -10.83 -2.25
N ASP A 109 -18.87 -11.71 -3.23
CA ASP A 109 -18.31 -11.35 -4.54
C ASP A 109 -19.09 -10.21 -5.21
N VAL A 110 -20.41 -10.23 -5.14
CA VAL A 110 -21.30 -9.18 -5.67
C VAL A 110 -20.99 -7.81 -5.04
N MET A 111 -20.71 -7.76 -3.74
CA MET A 111 -20.38 -6.52 -3.04
C MET A 111 -18.98 -6.04 -3.43
N ARG A 112 -18.02 -6.98 -3.56
CA ARG A 112 -16.66 -6.67 -4.01
C ARG A 112 -16.67 -6.07 -5.41
N ASP A 113 -17.46 -6.63 -6.33
CA ASP A 113 -17.59 -6.15 -7.70
C ASP A 113 -18.25 -4.77 -7.78
N ALA A 114 -19.27 -4.51 -6.95
CA ALA A 114 -19.89 -3.19 -6.85
C ALA A 114 -18.90 -2.13 -6.36
N ILE A 115 -18.13 -2.43 -5.31
CA ILE A 115 -17.09 -1.53 -4.79
C ILE A 115 -16.01 -1.29 -5.83
N LEU A 116 -15.54 -2.33 -6.52
CA LEU A 116 -14.55 -2.20 -7.60
C LEU A 116 -15.08 -1.34 -8.75
N THR A 117 -16.36 -1.48 -9.11
CA THR A 117 -17.00 -0.68 -10.16
C THR A 117 -17.02 0.80 -9.78
N LEU A 118 -17.37 1.11 -8.53
CA LEU A 118 -17.35 2.49 -8.01
C LEU A 118 -15.93 3.09 -8.05
N ILE A 119 -14.93 2.34 -7.57
CA ILE A 119 -13.53 2.80 -7.57
C ILE A 119 -13.05 3.08 -9.00
N ARG A 120 -13.36 2.19 -9.96
CA ARG A 120 -12.98 2.38 -11.36
C ARG A 120 -13.62 3.64 -11.95
N ALA A 121 -14.90 3.90 -11.67
CA ALA A 121 -15.57 5.11 -12.11
C ALA A 121 -14.91 6.38 -11.52
N ALA A 122 -14.63 6.38 -10.22
CA ALA A 122 -13.98 7.51 -9.55
C ALA A 122 -12.56 7.79 -10.08
N VAL A 123 -11.76 6.75 -10.35
CA VAL A 123 -10.42 6.90 -10.92
C VAL A 123 -10.48 7.40 -12.37
N ALA A 124 -11.45 6.93 -13.16
CA ALA A 124 -11.63 7.38 -14.53
C ALA A 124 -11.96 8.89 -14.59
N ASP A 125 -12.81 9.39 -13.68
CA ASP A 125 -13.18 10.81 -13.57
C ASP A 125 -11.97 11.70 -13.27
N VAL A 126 -11.15 11.31 -12.29
CA VAL A 126 -9.89 12.02 -11.95
C VAL A 126 -8.90 12.05 -13.12
N ALA A 127 -8.88 11.02 -13.97
CA ALA A 127 -8.02 10.98 -15.14
C ALA A 127 -8.51 11.89 -16.29
N GLN A 128 -9.80 12.21 -16.36
CA GLN A 128 -10.34 13.18 -17.31
C GLN A 128 -10.08 14.65 -16.87
N ASP A 129 -9.95 14.90 -15.57
CA ASP A 129 -9.70 16.22 -14.95
C ASP A 129 -8.20 16.63 -14.90
N GLY A 130 -7.41 16.25 -15.90
CA GLY A 130 -5.95 16.49 -15.97
C GLY A 130 -5.48 17.94 -15.67
N PRO A 131 -4.16 18.16 -15.48
CA PRO A 131 -3.56 19.32 -14.77
C PRO A 131 -3.86 20.72 -15.36
N ALA A 132 -4.55 20.81 -16.49
CA ALA A 132 -5.05 22.06 -17.05
C ALA A 132 -6.28 22.62 -16.28
N ALA A 133 -7.05 21.79 -15.57
CA ALA A 133 -8.22 22.23 -14.80
C ALA A 133 -7.87 22.84 -13.43
N ALA A 134 -6.74 22.45 -12.83
CA ALA A 134 -6.31 22.91 -11.51
C ALA A 134 -5.93 24.40 -11.47
N ALA A 135 -5.67 25.03 -12.62
CA ALA A 135 -5.35 26.46 -12.71
C ALA A 135 -6.60 27.38 -12.80
N ARG A 136 -7.82 26.83 -12.75
CA ARG A 136 -9.06 27.59 -12.98
C ARG A 136 -10.20 27.25 -12.02
N ARG A 137 -9.98 27.28 -10.70
CA ARG A 137 -11.09 27.46 -9.74
C ARG A 137 -10.66 28.24 -8.49
N PRO A 138 -10.93 29.56 -8.41
CA PRO A 138 -11.17 30.18 -7.11
C PRO A 138 -12.59 29.81 -6.65
N ASP A 139 -12.71 29.29 -5.44
CA ASP A 139 -13.97 29.10 -4.67
C ASP A 139 -15.18 28.54 -5.42
N ALA A 140 -15.17 27.24 -5.71
CA ALA A 140 -16.42 26.52 -6.00
C ALA A 140 -17.13 26.21 -4.67
N VAL A 141 -18.01 27.11 -4.27
CA VAL A 141 -19.06 26.82 -3.28
C VAL A 141 -19.85 25.61 -3.78
N VAL A 142 -19.82 24.52 -3.02
CA VAL A 142 -20.69 23.36 -3.25
C VAL A 142 -22.12 23.80 -2.93
N ASP A 143 -22.90 24.15 -3.97
CA ASP A 143 -24.33 24.37 -3.82
C ASP A 143 -25.04 23.01 -3.71
N TRP A 144 -25.35 22.63 -2.48
CA TRP A 144 -26.11 21.42 -2.19
C TRP A 144 -27.58 21.64 -2.56
N PRO A 145 -28.19 20.83 -3.44
CA PRO A 145 -29.59 20.97 -3.79
C PRO A 145 -30.47 20.74 -2.55
N LYS A 146 -31.05 21.81 -2.01
CA LYS A 146 -31.95 21.80 -0.84
C LYS A 146 -33.23 20.98 -1.05
N SER A 147 -33.49 20.50 -2.27
CA SER A 147 -34.65 19.70 -2.62
C SER A 147 -34.59 18.24 -2.16
N ALA A 148 -33.43 17.77 -1.67
CA ALA A 148 -33.25 16.38 -1.22
C ALA A 148 -33.24 16.20 0.32
N ALA A 149 -33.64 17.22 1.08
CA ALA A 149 -33.82 17.07 2.53
C ALA A 149 -35.16 16.34 2.80
N PRO A 150 -35.18 15.22 3.56
CA PRO A 150 -36.44 14.57 3.91
C PRO A 150 -37.27 15.53 4.76
N SER A 151 -38.45 15.90 4.25
CA SER A 151 -39.40 16.75 4.94
C SER A 151 -39.72 16.15 6.31
N ARG A 152 -39.40 16.88 7.39
CA ARG A 152 -39.94 16.59 8.72
C ARG A 152 -41.46 16.63 8.60
N ARG A 153 -42.11 15.46 8.64
CA ARG A 153 -43.56 15.37 8.85
C ARG A 153 -43.86 16.11 10.15
N ARG A 154 -44.57 17.23 10.04
CA ARG A 154 -45.17 17.91 11.17
C ARG A 154 -46.12 16.94 11.85
N HIS A 155 -45.90 16.76 13.14
CA HIS A 155 -46.86 16.12 14.03
C HIS A 155 -47.96 17.15 14.28
N ASP A 156 -49.07 17.04 13.56
CA ASP A 156 -50.30 17.78 13.87
C ASP A 156 -50.93 17.15 15.11
N GLY A 157 -50.69 17.76 16.27
CA GLY A 157 -51.51 17.56 17.47
C GLY A 157 -52.65 18.59 17.47
N PRO A 158 -53.91 18.20 17.71
CA PRO A 158 -55.03 19.14 17.61
C PRO A 158 -55.01 20.14 18.77
N THR A 159 -55.13 21.41 18.42
CA THR A 159 -55.48 22.53 19.29
C THR A 159 -56.91 22.35 19.80
N ASP A 160 -57.07 22.18 21.12
CA ASP A 160 -58.36 22.32 21.79
C ASP A 160 -58.42 23.71 22.44
N GLU A 161 -58.89 24.68 21.66
CA GLU A 161 -59.44 25.93 22.18
C GLU A 161 -60.93 25.97 21.83
N ARG A 162 -61.78 25.57 22.78
CA ARG A 162 -63.13 26.12 22.91
C ARG A 162 -63.21 26.98 24.15
N ARG A 163 -63.12 28.29 23.92
CA ARG A 163 -63.58 29.34 24.81
C ARG A 163 -65.10 29.51 24.66
N ALA A 164 -65.76 29.67 25.80
CA ALA A 164 -66.84 30.61 26.10
C ALA A 164 -68.25 30.06 26.41
N ASP A 165 -68.64 30.37 27.66
CA ASP A 165 -69.94 30.79 28.20
C ASP A 165 -71.16 29.87 28.17
N SER A 166 -71.70 29.55 29.37
CA SER A 166 -72.87 30.27 29.92
C SER A 166 -73.43 29.61 31.20
N ARG A 167 -73.69 30.45 32.22
CA ARG A 167 -74.55 30.31 33.42
C ARG A 167 -73.98 29.66 34.69
#